data_AF-A0AA36D6L8-F1
#
_entry.id   AF-A0AA36D6L8-F1
#
_cell.length_a   1.000
_cell.length_b   1.000
_cell.length_c   1.000
_cell.angle_alpha   90.00
_cell.angle_beta   90.00
_cell.angle_gamma   90.00
#
_symmetry.space_group_name_H-M   'P 1'
#
loop_
_entity.id
_entity.type
_entity.pdbx_description
1 polymer ?
#
loop_
_entity_poly.entity_id
_entity_poly.type
_entity_poly.pdbx_seq_one_letter_code
_entity_poly.pdbx_strand_id
1 'polypeptide(L)'
;MAQNRAPIPLPGPEAEIRPVNSVATAVDTATIIDDSPYMVLRDVGSTAGGRPAEKLREFMQKYPDMAKFSQMELTARPVETLPLRSHLALSSNEKLELCCRKQRLSARCSQLCNFDTFTDKSLVTAVLTLQCPGPELGRAFDCASSKADHTECCALGGLSNFLGGRCLPFCQTHRDTPPNIVDYLPCLQVFEVFKNCFRDYQTKHKNLFGD
;
A
#
# COMPACT_ATOMS: atom_id res chain seq x y z
N MET A 1 32.59 -49.31 -48.42
CA MET A 1 31.84 -48.43 -49.35
C MET A 1 31.95 -47.01 -48.82
N ALA A 2 32.51 -46.12 -49.63
CA ALA A 2 32.97 -44.79 -49.26
C ALA A 2 31.86 -43.73 -49.38
N GLN A 3 31.88 -42.80 -48.42
CA GLN A 3 31.73 -41.34 -48.53
C GLN A 3 30.67 -40.76 -49.48
N ASN A 4 29.79 -39.90 -48.95
CA ASN A 4 29.68 -38.53 -49.48
C ASN A 4 28.92 -37.59 -48.52
N ARG A 5 29.67 -36.71 -47.84
CA ARG A 5 29.18 -35.47 -47.22
C ARG A 5 29.15 -34.40 -48.31
N ALA A 6 28.02 -33.72 -48.47
CA ALA A 6 27.85 -32.55 -49.33
C ALA A 6 27.90 -31.25 -48.48
N PRO A 7 28.23 -30.08 -49.08
CA PRO A 7 29.07 -29.07 -48.46
C PRO A 7 28.37 -27.92 -47.71
N ILE A 8 29.15 -27.28 -46.85
CA ILE A 8 28.87 -26.02 -46.14
C ILE A 8 29.04 -24.84 -47.11
N PRO A 9 28.11 -23.87 -47.16
CA PRO A 9 28.32 -22.59 -47.85
C PRO A 9 29.13 -21.62 -46.97
N LEU A 10 30.18 -21.03 -47.55
CA LEU A 10 30.95 -19.89 -47.01
C LEU A 10 30.56 -18.57 -47.75
N PRO A 11 30.93 -17.39 -47.22
CA PRO A 11 30.16 -16.15 -47.33
C PRO A 11 30.48 -15.32 -48.58
N GLY A 12 29.51 -14.49 -48.98
CA GLY A 12 29.65 -13.48 -50.04
C GLY A 12 29.82 -12.05 -49.48
N PRO A 13 30.28 -11.09 -50.32
CA PRO A 13 31.13 -9.99 -49.89
C PRO A 13 30.44 -8.64 -49.60
N GLU A 14 31.28 -7.77 -49.06
CA GLU A 14 31.13 -6.42 -48.52
C GLU A 14 30.50 -5.36 -49.46
N ALA A 15 29.72 -4.45 -48.88
CA ALA A 15 29.45 -3.06 -49.29
C ALA A 15 28.55 -2.43 -48.20
N GLU A 16 28.68 -1.22 -47.68
CA GLU A 16 29.52 -0.07 -47.97
C GLU A 16 29.41 0.87 -46.74
N ILE A 17 30.54 1.38 -46.24
CA ILE A 17 30.60 2.46 -45.24
C ILE A 17 30.84 3.77 -45.99
N ARG A 18 29.96 4.76 -45.82
CA ARG A 18 30.31 6.17 -46.01
C ARG A 18 29.71 7.08 -44.94
N PRO A 19 30.37 8.22 -44.65
CA PRO A 19 30.35 8.87 -43.34
C PRO A 19 29.59 10.21 -43.30
N VAL A 20 29.25 10.59 -42.07
CA VAL A 20 29.31 11.92 -41.43
C VAL A 20 28.88 13.15 -42.25
N ASN A 21 27.84 13.83 -41.74
CA ASN A 21 27.89 15.30 -41.65
C ASN A 21 27.45 15.75 -40.25
N SER A 22 28.38 16.43 -39.57
CA SER A 22 28.19 17.22 -38.37
C SER A 22 27.39 18.50 -38.69
N VAL A 23 26.68 19.05 -37.70
CA VAL A 23 27.07 20.27 -36.96
C VAL A 23 25.96 20.65 -35.96
N ALA A 24 26.44 21.07 -34.79
CA ALA A 24 25.84 21.45 -33.52
C ALA A 24 24.60 22.37 -33.52
N THR A 25 23.78 22.20 -32.47
CA THR A 25 23.47 23.21 -31.42
C THR A 25 22.59 22.52 -30.38
N ALA A 26 23.14 22.18 -29.20
CA ALA A 26 23.13 22.97 -27.97
C ALA A 26 21.87 22.75 -27.10
N VAL A 27 22.17 22.59 -25.80
CA VAL A 27 21.33 22.76 -24.60
C VAL A 27 20.72 21.49 -23.99
N ASP A 28 21.20 21.25 -22.78
CA ASP A 28 20.75 20.36 -21.71
C ASP A 28 19.25 20.08 -21.63
N THR A 29 18.90 18.80 -21.50
CA THR A 29 18.18 18.30 -20.32
C THR A 29 18.20 16.78 -20.33
N ALA A 30 18.87 16.20 -19.33
CA ALA A 30 18.82 14.77 -19.07
C ALA A 30 17.41 14.38 -18.61
N THR A 31 16.66 13.69 -19.46
CA THR A 31 15.45 12.98 -19.07
C THR A 31 15.87 11.75 -18.28
N ILE A 32 15.74 11.80 -16.95
CA ILE A 32 15.73 10.60 -16.13
C ILE A 32 14.46 9.84 -16.52
N ILE A 33 14.64 8.65 -17.10
CA ILE A 33 13.57 7.67 -17.28
C ILE A 33 13.30 7.08 -15.89
N ASP A 34 12.27 7.58 -15.22
CA ASP A 34 11.69 6.97 -14.02
C ASP A 34 10.66 5.93 -14.48
N ASP A 35 11.06 4.67 -14.44
CA ASP A 35 10.23 3.50 -14.74
C ASP A 35 9.39 3.13 -13.50
N SER A 36 8.49 4.05 -13.08
CA SER A 36 7.58 3.84 -11.95
C SER A 36 6.12 3.99 -12.38
N PRO A 37 5.26 2.97 -12.16
CA PRO A 37 3.86 3.02 -12.55
C PRO A 37 3.05 3.71 -11.44
N TYR A 38 3.30 5.00 -11.21
CA TYR A 38 2.41 5.83 -10.39
C TYR A 38 1.48 6.65 -11.28
N MET A 39 0.19 6.55 -10.97
CA MET A 39 -0.95 7.14 -11.69
C MET A 39 -0.71 8.59 -12.15
N VAL A 40 -0.63 8.77 -13.47
CA VAL A 40 -1.09 10.01 -14.10
C VAL A 40 -2.61 9.88 -14.22
N LEU A 41 -3.35 10.74 -13.51
CA LEU A 41 -4.77 10.97 -13.78
C LEU A 41 -4.88 11.50 -15.22
N ARG A 42 -5.08 10.60 -16.18
CA ARG A 42 -5.45 10.97 -17.55
C ARG A 42 -6.95 11.21 -17.54
N ASP A 43 -7.34 12.42 -17.90
CA ASP A 43 -8.70 12.82 -18.20
C ASP A 43 -9.29 11.89 -19.26
N VAL A 44 -10.05 10.89 -18.81
CA VAL A 44 -10.96 10.14 -19.67
C VAL A 44 -12.32 10.78 -19.50
N GLY A 45 -12.72 11.52 -20.54
CA GLY A 45 -14.10 11.98 -20.69
C GLY A 45 -15.05 10.80 -20.52
N SER A 46 -15.88 10.86 -19.49
CA SER A 46 -16.92 9.87 -19.27
C SER A 46 -18.20 10.56 -18.78
N THR A 47 -19.15 10.61 -19.69
CA THR A 47 -20.55 10.97 -19.47
C THR A 47 -21.22 9.88 -18.63
N ALA A 48 -21.29 10.05 -17.30
CA ALA A 48 -22.35 9.51 -16.43
C ALA A 48 -22.17 10.01 -14.98
N GLY A 49 -22.88 11.09 -14.66
CA GLY A 49 -23.34 11.61 -13.36
C GLY A 49 -22.75 11.09 -12.03
N GLY A 50 -22.04 12.01 -11.35
CA GLY A 50 -21.89 12.05 -9.89
C GLY A 50 -20.53 12.61 -9.48
N ARG A 51 -20.47 13.82 -8.89
CA ARG A 51 -19.19 14.39 -8.42
C ARG A 51 -18.67 13.52 -7.26
N PRO A 52 -17.35 13.26 -7.13
CA PRO A 52 -16.79 12.46 -6.03
C PRO A 52 -17.21 12.97 -4.63
N ALA A 53 -17.40 14.28 -4.49
CA ALA A 53 -17.89 14.92 -3.26
C ALA A 53 -19.36 14.57 -2.93
N GLU A 54 -20.18 14.26 -3.92
CA GLU A 54 -21.60 13.93 -3.74
C GLU A 54 -21.77 12.51 -3.19
N LYS A 55 -21.00 11.55 -3.70
CA LYS A 55 -20.94 10.18 -3.17
C LYS A 55 -20.46 10.14 -1.71
N LEU A 56 -19.47 10.97 -1.36
CA LEU A 56 -18.99 11.09 0.01
C LEU A 56 -20.07 11.67 0.93
N ARG A 57 -20.84 12.65 0.46
CA ARG A 57 -21.94 13.26 1.23
C ARG A 57 -23.09 12.29 1.46
N GLU A 58 -23.47 11.53 0.44
CA GLU A 58 -24.50 10.49 0.53
C GLU A 58 -24.09 9.37 1.49
N PHE A 59 -22.82 8.95 1.47
CA PHE A 59 -22.28 8.00 2.45
C PHE A 59 -22.38 8.54 3.89
N MET A 60 -21.93 9.77 4.13
CA MET A 60 -22.02 10.41 5.46
C MET A 60 -23.47 10.55 5.95
N GLN A 61 -24.42 10.71 5.03
CA GLN A 61 -25.85 10.81 5.33
C GLN A 61 -26.50 9.44 5.62
N LYS A 62 -25.94 8.36 5.05
CA LYS A 62 -26.40 6.97 5.21
C LYS A 62 -25.91 6.30 6.50
N TYR A 63 -24.86 6.81 7.15
CA TYR A 63 -24.27 6.23 8.37
C TYR A 63 -24.16 7.25 9.52
N PRO A 64 -25.29 7.67 10.13
CA PRO A 64 -25.30 8.66 11.22
C PRO A 64 -24.70 8.16 12.55
N ASP A 65 -24.54 6.85 12.73
CA ASP A 65 -24.10 6.22 13.98
C ASP A 65 -22.58 6.29 14.22
N MET A 66 -21.80 6.82 13.27
CA MET A 66 -20.37 7.09 13.47
C MET A 66 -20.12 8.26 14.45
N ALA A 67 -21.16 9.02 14.81
CA ALA A 67 -21.10 10.22 15.67
C ALA A 67 -21.38 9.96 17.17
N LYS A 68 -21.56 8.70 17.60
CA LYS A 68 -21.79 8.37 19.01
C LYS A 68 -20.82 7.27 19.46
N PHE A 69 -20.59 7.21 20.77
CA PHE A 69 -19.52 6.49 21.48
C PHE A 69 -18.19 7.25 21.56
N SER A 70 -18.24 8.35 22.31
CA SER A 70 -17.11 8.86 23.09
C SER A 70 -17.47 8.67 24.55
N GLN A 71 -16.81 7.72 25.22
CA GLN A 71 -16.50 7.69 26.65
C GLN A 71 -15.92 6.31 26.99
N MET A 72 -14.59 6.23 27.04
CA MET A 72 -13.92 5.34 27.98
C MET A 72 -12.60 5.98 28.38
N GLU A 73 -12.49 6.26 29.68
CA GLU A 73 -11.39 6.97 30.34
C GLU A 73 -10.05 6.24 30.23
N LEU A 74 -9.02 7.00 29.91
CA LEU A 74 -7.63 6.57 29.86
C LEU A 74 -7.03 6.70 31.28
N THR A 75 -6.93 5.59 32.01
CA THR A 75 -6.13 5.56 33.25
C THR A 75 -4.70 5.16 32.91
N ALA A 76 -3.76 6.07 33.16
CA ALA A 76 -2.33 5.84 32.98
C ALA A 76 -1.82 4.85 34.05
N ARG A 77 -1.06 3.83 33.62
CA ARG A 77 -0.35 2.91 34.51
C ARG A 77 1.11 3.36 34.69
N PRO A 78 1.75 3.11 35.86
CA PRO A 78 3.14 3.49 36.10
C PRO A 78 4.10 2.65 35.25
N VAL A 79 5.17 3.29 34.78
CA VAL A 79 6.26 2.65 34.04
C VAL A 79 7.18 1.93 35.04
N GLU A 80 7.15 0.61 35.02
CA GLU A 80 8.08 -0.25 35.75
C GLU A 80 9.31 -0.52 34.88
N THR A 81 10.50 -0.28 35.43
CA THR A 81 11.79 -0.43 34.75
C THR A 81 12.28 -1.88 34.90
N LEU A 82 12.53 -2.56 33.77
CA LEU A 82 13.10 -3.91 33.70
C LEU A 82 13.92 -4.06 32.40
N PRO A 83 14.85 -5.04 32.30
CA PRO A 83 16.28 -4.83 32.22
C PRO A 83 16.85 -4.93 30.79
N LEU A 84 18.15 -4.68 30.71
CA LEU A 84 18.99 -4.57 29.51
C LEU A 84 18.74 -5.67 28.44
N ARG A 85 18.40 -5.20 27.24
CA ARG A 85 18.07 -5.94 26.01
C ARG A 85 19.03 -7.08 25.65
N SER A 86 18.56 -8.31 25.79
CA SER A 86 18.99 -9.46 24.98
C SER A 86 17.94 -9.68 23.88
N HIS A 87 18.22 -9.30 22.62
CA HIS A 87 17.41 -9.59 21.42
C HIS A 87 15.90 -9.75 21.66
N LEU A 88 15.28 -8.76 22.33
CA LEU A 88 13.85 -8.80 22.64
C LEU A 88 13.09 -8.69 21.32
N ALA A 89 12.29 -9.71 21.02
CA ALA A 89 11.39 -9.70 19.88
C ALA A 89 10.51 -8.44 19.97
N LEU A 90 10.58 -7.60 18.95
CA LEU A 90 9.77 -6.38 18.87
C LEU A 90 8.28 -6.76 18.88
N SER A 91 7.48 -6.02 19.63
CA SER A 91 6.02 -6.08 19.55
C SER A 91 5.52 -5.66 18.17
N SER A 92 4.29 -6.03 17.80
CA SER A 92 3.69 -5.62 16.52
C SER A 92 3.63 -4.08 16.38
N ASN A 93 3.42 -3.35 17.47
CA ASN A 93 3.46 -1.89 17.46
C ASN A 93 4.88 -1.35 17.20
N GLU A 94 5.91 -1.89 17.87
CA GLU A 94 7.29 -1.49 17.62
C GLU A 94 7.74 -1.81 16.19
N LYS A 95 7.30 -2.96 15.65
CA LYS A 95 7.56 -3.36 14.26
C LYS A 95 6.91 -2.42 13.24
N LEU A 96 5.65 -2.05 13.47
CA LEU A 96 4.92 -1.09 12.65
C LEU A 96 5.55 0.30 12.71
N GLU A 97 5.83 0.82 13.90
CA GLU A 97 6.47 2.12 14.10
C GLU A 97 7.84 2.18 13.41
N LEU A 98 8.67 1.13 13.58
CA LEU A 98 9.97 1.02 12.93
C LEU A 98 9.85 1.04 11.40
N CYS A 99 8.87 0.32 10.84
CA CYS A 99 8.60 0.32 9.42
C CYS A 99 8.20 1.72 8.90
N CYS A 100 7.28 2.40 9.58
CA CYS A 100 6.87 3.74 9.20
C CYS A 100 8.02 4.75 9.23
N ARG A 101 8.90 4.65 10.23
CA ARG A 101 10.10 5.48 10.30
C ARG A 101 11.04 5.22 9.13
N LYS A 102 11.25 3.95 8.76
CA LYS A 102 12.06 3.56 7.59
C LYS A 102 11.44 4.05 6.28
N GLN A 103 10.11 4.02 6.17
CA GLN A 103 9.37 4.61 5.05
C GLN A 103 9.40 6.15 5.05
N ARG A 104 9.91 6.81 6.10
CA ARG A 104 9.93 8.28 6.20
C ARG A 104 8.54 8.90 6.07
N LEU A 105 7.56 8.36 6.78
CA LEU A 105 6.25 9.01 6.88
C LEU A 105 6.37 10.34 7.63
N SER A 106 5.51 11.29 7.29
CA SER A 106 5.43 12.56 8.01
C SER A 106 5.06 12.34 9.47
N ALA A 107 5.41 13.29 10.34
CA ALA A 107 5.06 13.21 11.76
C ALA A 107 3.54 13.11 11.98
N ARG A 108 2.74 13.74 11.10
CA ARG A 108 1.27 13.67 11.16
C ARG A 108 0.77 12.29 10.76
N CYS A 109 1.26 11.71 9.66
CA CYS A 109 0.83 10.37 9.27
C CYS A 109 1.34 9.27 10.22
N SER A 110 2.51 9.48 10.85
CA SER A 110 3.10 8.53 11.81
C SER A 110 2.22 8.25 13.03
N GLN A 111 1.21 9.10 13.31
CA GLN A 111 0.20 8.84 14.34
C GLN A 111 -0.65 7.58 14.06
N LEU A 112 -0.69 7.13 12.79
CA LEU A 112 -1.34 5.89 12.36
C LEU A 112 -0.45 4.65 12.53
N CYS A 113 0.82 4.81 12.91
CA CYS A 113 1.80 3.73 12.98
C CYS A 113 1.80 3.00 14.32
N ASN A 114 0.60 2.71 14.81
CA ASN A 114 0.36 1.93 16.01
C ASN A 114 -1.01 1.26 15.84
N PHE A 115 -1.12 -0.05 16.02
CA PHE A 115 -2.36 -0.78 15.80
C PHE A 115 -3.50 -0.40 16.77
N ASP A 116 -3.19 0.27 17.88
CA ASP A 116 -4.18 0.77 18.85
C ASP A 116 -4.81 2.09 18.36
N THR A 117 -4.06 2.91 17.63
CA THR A 117 -4.56 4.18 17.04
C THR A 117 -4.94 4.03 15.57
N PHE A 118 -4.47 3.00 14.87
CA PHE A 118 -4.85 2.65 13.51
C PHE A 118 -6.27 2.07 13.54
N THR A 119 -7.29 2.87 13.29
CA THR A 119 -8.71 2.48 13.39
C THR A 119 -9.45 3.03 12.19
N ASP A 120 -10.65 2.53 11.93
CA ASP A 120 -11.55 3.10 10.93
C ASP A 120 -11.72 4.62 11.13
N LYS A 121 -11.90 5.06 12.39
CA LYS A 121 -12.06 6.47 12.76
C LYS A 121 -10.82 7.31 12.45
N SER A 122 -9.64 6.83 12.83
CA SER A 122 -8.40 7.58 12.58
C SER A 122 -8.04 7.62 11.10
N LEU A 123 -8.34 6.55 10.35
CA LEU A 123 -8.21 6.53 8.89
C LEU A 123 -9.12 7.57 8.24
N VAL A 124 -10.42 7.56 8.57
CA VAL A 124 -11.39 8.53 8.05
C VAL A 124 -10.95 9.95 8.39
N THR A 125 -10.56 10.19 9.65
CA THR A 125 -10.07 11.50 10.08
C THR A 125 -8.84 11.92 9.30
N ALA A 126 -7.84 11.05 9.18
CA ALA A 126 -6.58 11.35 8.50
C ALA A 126 -6.79 11.75 7.03
N VAL A 127 -7.72 11.06 6.35
CA VAL A 127 -8.09 11.37 4.96
C VAL A 127 -8.89 12.67 4.86
N LEU A 128 -9.95 12.84 5.66
CA LEU A 128 -10.84 14.01 5.57
C LEU A 128 -10.14 15.32 5.96
N THR A 129 -9.22 15.26 6.91
CA THR A 129 -8.44 16.41 7.40
C THR A 129 -7.13 16.61 6.63
N LEU A 130 -6.83 15.76 5.66
CA LEU A 130 -5.56 15.77 4.90
C LEU A 130 -4.31 15.67 5.81
N GLN A 131 -4.44 15.04 6.97
CA GLN A 131 -3.33 14.84 7.92
C GLN A 131 -2.37 13.74 7.47
N CYS A 132 -2.86 12.74 6.74
CA CYS A 132 -2.03 11.75 6.06
C CYS A 132 -2.42 11.67 4.57
N PRO A 133 -1.58 12.22 3.67
CA PRO A 133 -1.81 12.13 2.23
C PRO A 133 -1.89 10.68 1.74
N GLY A 134 -2.66 10.42 0.68
CA GLY A 134 -2.87 9.07 0.12
C GLY A 134 -1.60 8.22 -0.06
N PRO A 135 -0.49 8.75 -0.62
CA PRO A 135 0.75 7.99 -0.75
C PRO A 135 1.42 7.62 0.58
N GLU A 136 1.33 8.48 1.59
CA GLU A 136 1.82 8.15 2.94
C GLU A 136 0.92 7.12 3.61
N LEU A 137 -0.39 7.25 3.41
CA LEU A 137 -1.38 6.33 3.98
C LEU A 137 -1.21 4.92 3.42
N GLY A 138 -0.99 4.80 2.10
CA GLY A 138 -0.68 3.52 1.46
C GLY A 138 0.58 2.88 2.05
N ARG A 139 1.65 3.65 2.25
CA ARG A 139 2.89 3.15 2.89
C ARG A 139 2.70 2.77 4.36
N ALA A 140 1.84 3.47 5.11
CA ALA A 140 1.46 3.09 6.47
C ALA A 140 0.70 1.74 6.47
N PHE A 141 -0.20 1.56 5.49
CA PHE A 141 -0.96 0.32 5.31
C PHE A 141 -0.05 -0.86 4.90
N ASP A 142 0.91 -0.63 4.01
CA ASP A 142 1.95 -1.60 3.64
C ASP A 142 2.76 -2.04 4.87
N CYS A 143 3.14 -1.08 5.73
CA CYS A 143 3.82 -1.38 6.97
C CYS A 143 2.98 -2.20 7.94
N ALA A 144 1.70 -1.84 8.14
CA ALA A 144 0.79 -2.56 9.02
C ALA A 144 0.59 -4.01 8.54
N SER A 145 0.32 -4.17 7.25
CA SER A 145 0.05 -5.48 6.64
C SER A 145 1.30 -6.32 6.37
N SER A 146 2.49 -5.71 6.46
CA SER A 146 3.76 -6.32 6.02
C SER A 146 3.74 -6.80 4.56
N LYS A 147 2.81 -6.29 3.73
CA LYS A 147 2.51 -6.79 2.38
C LYS A 147 2.38 -8.31 2.27
N ALA A 148 1.78 -8.94 3.29
CA ALA A 148 1.55 -10.38 3.31
C ALA A 148 0.14 -10.76 2.79
N ASP A 149 -0.11 -12.05 2.60
CA ASP A 149 -1.48 -12.54 2.38
C ASP A 149 -2.15 -12.87 3.72
N HIS A 150 -3.23 -12.17 4.02
CA HIS A 150 -4.06 -12.34 5.22
C HIS A 150 -5.42 -12.98 4.91
N THR A 151 -5.64 -13.47 3.68
CA THR A 151 -6.95 -13.95 3.22
C THR A 151 -7.53 -15.03 4.13
N GLU A 152 -6.71 -15.98 4.60
CA GLU A 152 -7.16 -17.04 5.51
C GLU A 152 -7.68 -16.47 6.84
N CYS A 153 -6.89 -15.59 7.48
CA CYS A 153 -7.29 -14.94 8.73
C CYS A 153 -8.57 -14.10 8.54
N CYS A 154 -8.65 -13.32 7.47
CA CYS A 154 -9.84 -12.53 7.14
C CYS A 154 -11.08 -13.40 6.91
N ALA A 155 -10.94 -14.52 6.20
CA ALA A 155 -12.04 -15.43 5.94
C ALA A 155 -12.58 -16.04 7.25
N LEU A 156 -11.68 -16.42 8.16
CA LEU A 156 -12.04 -16.86 9.53
C LEU A 156 -12.73 -15.75 10.33
N GLY A 157 -12.33 -14.49 10.12
CA GLY A 157 -12.99 -13.30 10.66
C GLY A 157 -14.33 -12.96 10.00
N GLY A 158 -14.84 -13.78 9.08
CA GLY A 158 -16.17 -13.64 8.49
C GLY A 158 -16.26 -12.74 7.25
N LEU A 159 -15.14 -12.24 6.72
CA LEU A 159 -15.17 -11.31 5.58
C LEU A 159 -15.72 -11.91 4.29
N SER A 160 -15.64 -13.22 4.10
CA SER A 160 -16.22 -13.90 2.94
C SER A 160 -17.72 -13.67 2.84
N ASN A 161 -18.41 -13.48 3.96
CA ASN A 161 -19.85 -13.25 4.01
C ASN A 161 -20.19 -11.75 3.92
N PHE A 162 -19.33 -10.89 4.45
CA PHE A 162 -19.56 -9.44 4.45
C PHE A 162 -19.51 -8.87 3.04
N LEU A 163 -20.61 -8.25 2.60
CA LEU A 163 -20.80 -7.72 1.24
C LEU A 163 -20.49 -8.73 0.12
N GLY A 164 -20.62 -10.03 0.40
CA GLY A 164 -20.28 -11.10 -0.54
C GLY A 164 -18.78 -11.20 -0.84
N GLY A 165 -17.92 -10.94 0.15
CA GLY A 165 -16.47 -11.08 0.00
C GLY A 165 -15.78 -9.90 -0.70
N ARG A 166 -16.53 -8.83 -1.03
CA ARG A 166 -15.98 -7.64 -1.72
C ARG A 166 -14.83 -6.96 -0.99
N CYS A 167 -14.66 -7.21 0.30
CA CYS A 167 -13.60 -6.64 1.11
C CYS A 167 -12.32 -7.50 1.18
N LEU A 168 -12.36 -8.75 0.73
CA LEU A 168 -11.20 -9.66 0.72
C LEU A 168 -9.96 -9.12 0.00
N PRO A 169 -10.06 -8.26 -1.04
CA PRO A 169 -8.87 -7.65 -1.64
C PRO A 169 -7.97 -6.90 -0.64
N PHE A 170 -8.51 -6.33 0.45
CA PHE A 170 -7.68 -5.68 1.49
C PHE A 170 -6.92 -6.65 2.39
N CYS A 171 -7.22 -7.95 2.29
CA CYS A 171 -6.46 -9.00 2.96
C CYS A 171 -5.28 -9.47 2.11
N GLN A 172 -5.38 -9.33 0.78
CA GLN A 172 -4.36 -9.72 -0.18
C GLN A 172 -3.32 -8.60 -0.36
N THR A 173 -2.71 -8.15 0.73
CA THR A 173 -1.84 -6.96 0.74
C THR A 173 -0.50 -7.15 0.02
N HIS A 174 -0.18 -8.38 -0.37
CA HIS A 174 0.89 -8.69 -1.31
C HIS A 174 0.59 -8.25 -2.75
N ARG A 175 -0.68 -7.93 -3.05
CA ARG A 175 -1.14 -7.41 -4.34
C ARG A 175 -1.42 -5.93 -4.24
N ASP A 176 -1.44 -5.26 -5.39
CA ASP A 176 -1.83 -3.86 -5.43
C ASP A 176 -3.28 -3.68 -4.99
N THR A 177 -3.52 -2.59 -4.25
CA THR A 177 -4.86 -2.23 -3.81
C THR A 177 -5.73 -1.95 -5.04
N PRO A 178 -7.00 -2.40 -5.07
CA PRO A 178 -7.88 -2.14 -6.20
C PRO A 178 -7.98 -0.65 -6.53
N PRO A 179 -8.02 -0.28 -7.83
CA PRO A 179 -8.33 1.08 -8.22
C PRO A 179 -9.75 1.44 -7.73
N ASN A 180 -9.98 2.72 -7.41
CA ASN A 180 -11.24 3.27 -6.88
C ASN A 180 -11.55 2.90 -5.42
N ILE A 181 -10.68 3.34 -4.50
CA ILE A 181 -10.82 3.16 -3.03
C ILE A 181 -12.19 3.59 -2.47
N VAL A 182 -12.89 4.52 -3.14
CA VAL A 182 -14.22 5.01 -2.73
C VAL A 182 -15.27 3.89 -2.69
N ASP A 183 -15.21 2.94 -3.63
CA ASP A 183 -16.17 1.83 -3.69
C ASP A 183 -16.01 0.86 -2.50
N TYR A 184 -14.88 0.97 -1.81
CA TYR A 184 -14.53 0.14 -0.66
C TYR A 184 -14.69 0.87 0.68
N LEU A 185 -15.20 2.10 0.71
CA LEU A 185 -15.58 2.78 1.96
C LEU A 185 -16.46 1.92 2.88
N PRO A 186 -17.43 1.12 2.39
CA PRO A 186 -18.19 0.21 3.25
C PRO A 186 -17.34 -0.83 4.00
N CYS A 187 -16.15 -1.18 3.47
CA CYS A 187 -15.24 -2.12 4.12
C CYS A 187 -14.60 -1.54 5.40
N LEU A 188 -14.67 -0.23 5.63
CA LEU A 188 -14.23 0.38 6.89
C LEU A 188 -15.01 -0.15 8.10
N GLN A 189 -16.26 -0.61 7.90
CA GLN A 189 -17.08 -1.21 8.97
C GLN A 189 -16.50 -2.50 9.53
N VAL A 190 -15.70 -3.21 8.72
CA VAL A 190 -15.00 -4.44 9.13
C VAL A 190 -13.50 -4.20 9.25
N PHE A 191 -13.07 -2.93 9.39
CA PHE A 191 -11.67 -2.57 9.40
C PHE A 191 -10.86 -3.30 10.48
N GLU A 192 -11.46 -3.43 11.66
CA GLU A 192 -10.86 -4.11 12.81
C GLU A 192 -10.50 -5.57 12.51
N VAL A 193 -11.22 -6.25 11.61
CA VAL A 193 -10.89 -7.63 11.22
C VAL A 193 -9.57 -7.68 10.46
N PHE A 194 -9.36 -6.83 9.44
CA PHE A 194 -8.08 -6.77 8.73
C PHE A 194 -6.95 -6.39 9.70
N LYS A 195 -7.20 -5.37 10.51
CA LYS A 195 -6.21 -4.84 11.44
C LYS A 195 -5.72 -5.90 12.43
N ASN A 196 -6.64 -6.69 12.98
CA ASN A 196 -6.28 -7.75 13.91
C ASN A 196 -5.45 -8.84 13.21
N CYS A 197 -5.81 -9.23 11.99
CA CYS A 197 -4.99 -10.14 11.19
C CYS A 197 -3.57 -9.60 10.96
N PHE A 198 -3.44 -8.31 10.64
CA PHE A 198 -2.15 -7.65 10.46
C PHE A 198 -1.31 -7.65 11.76
N ARG A 199 -1.94 -7.29 12.88
CA ARG A 199 -1.29 -7.27 14.20
C ARG A 199 -0.80 -8.67 14.58
N ASP A 200 -1.65 -9.68 14.45
CA ASP A 200 -1.36 -11.06 14.81
C ASP A 200 -0.27 -11.64 13.93
N TYR A 201 -0.27 -11.34 12.63
CA TYR A 201 0.78 -11.75 11.71
C TYR A 201 2.15 -11.26 12.19
N GLN A 202 2.26 -9.99 12.59
CA GLN A 202 3.52 -9.42 13.06
C GLN A 202 4.00 -9.97 14.42
N THR A 203 3.17 -10.70 15.17
CA THR A 203 3.66 -11.41 16.38
C THR A 203 4.58 -12.58 16.04
N LYS A 204 4.38 -13.19 14.86
CA LYS A 204 5.09 -14.40 14.42
C LYS A 204 6.07 -14.13 13.26
N HIS A 205 5.88 -13.03 12.55
CA HIS A 205 6.64 -12.69 11.36
C HIS A 205 7.39 -11.38 11.53
N LYS A 206 8.39 -11.18 10.69
CA LYS A 206 9.12 -9.91 10.58
C LYS A 206 8.24 -8.85 9.92
N ASN A 207 8.56 -7.58 10.16
CA ASN A 207 7.94 -6.48 9.42
C ASN A 207 8.40 -6.46 7.94
N LEU A 208 7.88 -5.50 7.16
CA LEU A 208 8.22 -5.30 5.74
C LEU A 208 9.73 -5.20 5.45
N PHE A 209 10.56 -4.79 6.43
CA PHE A 209 12.01 -4.63 6.29
C PHE A 209 12.83 -5.73 6.98
N GLY A 210 12.18 -6.79 7.49
CA GLY A 210 12.87 -7.95 8.05
C GLY A 210 13.26 -7.84 9.53
N ASP A 211 12.72 -6.85 10.26
CA ASP A 211 12.93 -6.66 11.71
C ASP A 211 11.96 -7.48 12.58
#